data_AF-M1ED73-F1
#
_entry.id   AF-M1ED73-F1
#
_cell.length_a   1.000
_cell.length_b   1.000
_cell.length_c   1.000
_cell.angle_alpha   90.00
_cell.angle_beta   90.00
_cell.angle_gamma   90.00
#
_symmetry.space_group_name_H-M   'P 1'
#
loop_
_entity.id
_entity.type
_entity.pdbx_description
1 polymer ?
#
loop_
_entity_poly.entity_id
_entity_poly.type
_entity_poly.pdbx_seq_one_letter_code
_entity_poly.pdbx_strand_id
1 'polypeptide(L)'
;GLDSRGFLFGPSLAQELGLGCVLVRKRGKLPGPTVSASYTLEYGKAELEIQRDALEPGQKVVVVDDLLATGGTMRAACELLSQLQAEVLECVSLVELTSLKGREKLAPVPFFSLLQ
;
A
#
# COMPACT_ATOMS: atom_id res chain seq x y z
N GLY A 1 5.87 -0.66 1.51
CA GLY A 1 5.54 -1.80 0.63
C GLY A 1 4.42 -2.63 1.24
N LEU A 2 3.64 -3.34 0.41
CA LEU A 2 2.54 -4.20 0.85
C LEU A 2 2.95 -5.67 1.02
N ASP A 3 2.37 -6.35 2.00
CA ASP A 3 2.74 -7.72 2.38
C ASP A 3 2.26 -8.78 1.38
N SER A 4 3.09 -9.76 0.97
CA SER A 4 4.55 -9.87 1.19
C SER A 4 5.35 -9.49 -0.05
N ARG A 5 4.73 -9.56 -1.24
CA ARG A 5 5.43 -9.45 -2.52
C ARG A 5 5.88 -8.03 -2.82
N GLY A 6 5.13 -7.02 -2.36
CA GLY A 6 5.58 -5.64 -2.33
C GLY A 6 6.86 -5.40 -1.51
N PHE A 7 7.26 -6.33 -0.63
CA PHE A 7 8.54 -6.23 0.11
C PHE A 7 9.75 -6.63 -0.73
N LEU A 8 9.56 -7.29 -1.88
CA LEU A 8 10.65 -7.59 -2.80
C LEU A 8 11.12 -6.35 -3.56
N PHE A 9 10.22 -5.36 -3.72
CA PHE A 9 10.47 -4.16 -4.52
C PHE A 9 10.57 -2.90 -3.66
N GLY A 10 9.74 -2.75 -2.62
CA GLY A 10 9.68 -1.55 -1.80
C GLY A 10 11.01 -1.15 -1.14
N PRO A 11 11.69 -2.04 -0.39
CA PRO A 11 12.98 -1.75 0.25
C PRO A 11 14.08 -1.41 -0.77
N SER A 12 14.17 -2.17 -1.87
CA SER A 12 15.17 -1.94 -2.92
C SER A 12 14.97 -0.57 -3.60
N LEU A 13 13.71 -0.21 -3.90
CA LEU A 13 13.37 1.10 -4.46
C LEU A 13 13.66 2.24 -3.47
N ALA A 14 13.30 2.06 -2.19
CA ALA A 14 13.58 3.04 -1.16
C ALA A 14 15.09 3.26 -0.97
N GLN A 15 15.87 2.18 -0.99
CA GLN A 15 17.33 2.25 -0.91
C GLN A 15 17.93 3.04 -2.07
N GLU A 16 17.51 2.76 -3.31
CA GLU A 16 18.00 3.46 -4.50
C GLU A 16 17.67 4.96 -4.47
N LEU A 17 16.50 5.32 -3.91
CA LEU A 17 16.03 6.71 -3.79
C LEU A 17 16.54 7.42 -2.52
N GLY A 18 17.26 6.73 -1.63
CA GLY A 18 17.69 7.29 -0.35
C GLY A 18 16.53 7.60 0.61
N LEU A 19 15.45 6.83 0.56
CA LEU A 19 14.23 7.00 1.35
C LEU A 19 14.09 5.94 2.44
N GLY A 20 13.26 6.24 3.45
CA GLY A 20 12.80 5.25 4.42
C GLY A 20 11.83 4.23 3.80
N CYS A 21 11.79 3.01 4.34
CA CYS A 21 10.82 2.00 3.93
C CYS A 21 10.01 1.53 5.14
N VAL A 22 8.68 1.62 5.02
CA VAL A 22 7.72 1.13 6.02
C VAL A 22 6.94 -0.06 5.45
N LEU A 23 6.63 -1.01 6.32
CA LEU A 23 5.89 -2.22 5.97
C LEU A 23 4.42 -2.10 6.39
N VAL A 24 3.51 -2.33 5.44
CA VAL A 24 2.08 -2.54 5.72
C VAL A 24 1.83 -4.03 5.66
N ARG A 25 1.30 -4.60 6.75
CA ARG A 25 1.18 -6.05 6.93
C ARG A 25 -0.25 -6.51 7.09
N LYS A 26 -0.49 -7.81 6.90
CA LYS A 26 -1.73 -8.44 7.35
C LYS A 26 -1.82 -8.37 8.87
N ARG A 27 -3.04 -8.31 9.41
CA ARG A 27 -3.31 -8.24 10.85
C ARG A 27 -2.51 -9.26 11.68
N GLY A 28 -1.97 -8.80 12.80
CA GLY A 28 -1.26 -9.62 13.79
C GLY A 28 0.18 -9.97 13.43
N LYS A 29 0.77 -9.31 12.42
CA LYS A 29 2.14 -9.56 11.95
C LYS A 29 3.15 -8.48 12.33
N LEU A 30 2.69 -7.34 12.86
CA LEU A 30 3.53 -6.26 13.34
C LEU A 30 3.60 -6.30 14.88
N PRO A 31 4.78 -6.02 15.47
CA PRO A 31 4.90 -5.87 16.91
C PRO A 31 4.40 -4.48 17.36
N GLY A 32 3.99 -4.39 18.62
CA GLY A 32 3.61 -3.12 19.25
C GLY A 32 2.27 -2.57 18.77
N PRO A 33 1.97 -1.29 19.07
CA PRO A 33 0.70 -0.65 18.71
C PRO A 33 0.56 -0.41 17.21
N THR A 34 -0.55 -0.87 16.64
CA THR A 34 -0.89 -0.69 15.22
C THR A 34 -2.15 0.17 15.05
N VAL A 35 -2.32 0.69 13.83
CA VAL A 35 -3.62 1.11 13.28
C VAL A 35 -3.98 0.16 12.14
N SER A 36 -5.28 -0.01 11.85
CA SER A 36 -5.75 -0.96 10.86
C SER A 36 -6.82 -0.41 9.91
N ALA A 37 -6.89 -1.01 8.73
CA ALA A 37 -7.94 -0.74 7.74
C ALA A 37 -8.45 -2.07 7.18
N SER A 38 -9.77 -2.24 7.14
CA SER A 38 -10.41 -3.43 6.58
C SER A 38 -10.73 -3.25 5.10
N TYR A 39 -10.63 -4.32 4.33
CA TYR A 39 -11.08 -4.35 2.93
C TYR A 39 -11.81 -5.65 2.60
N THR A 40 -12.72 -5.54 1.64
CA THR A 40 -13.59 -6.64 1.22
C THR A 40 -12.88 -7.51 0.20
N LEU A 41 -12.91 -8.82 0.43
CA LEU A 41 -12.53 -9.86 -0.51
C LEU A 41 -13.79 -10.42 -1.19
N GLU A 42 -13.61 -11.25 -2.23
CA GLU A 42 -14.72 -11.99 -2.84
C GLU A 42 -15.47 -12.84 -1.80
N TYR A 43 -14.71 -13.41 -0.86
CA TYR A 43 -15.25 -14.12 0.30
C TYR A 43 -14.61 -13.59 1.58
N GLY A 44 -15.33 -12.72 2.29
CA GLY A 44 -14.96 -12.22 3.60
C GLY A 44 -14.28 -10.85 3.61
N LYS A 45 -13.60 -10.56 4.72
CA LYS A 45 -12.85 -9.32 4.96
C LYS A 45 -11.43 -9.64 5.35
N ALA A 46 -10.50 -8.82 4.90
CA ALA A 46 -9.13 -8.82 5.36
C ALA A 46 -8.79 -7.47 5.99
N GLU A 47 -7.75 -7.45 6.81
CA GLU A 47 -7.27 -6.25 7.49
C GLU A 47 -5.78 -6.06 7.23
N LEU A 48 -5.41 -4.82 6.91
CA LEU A 48 -4.04 -4.34 6.86
C LEU A 48 -3.71 -3.55 8.13
N GLU A 49 -2.46 -3.63 8.55
CA GLU A 49 -1.90 -2.94 9.71
C GLU A 49 -0.60 -2.23 9.36
N ILE A 50 -0.38 -1.12 10.05
CA ILE A 50 0.88 -0.36 10.10
C ILE A 50 1.13 0.04 11.56
N GLN A 51 2.39 0.14 11.98
CA GLN A 51 2.70 0.61 13.33
C GLN A 51 2.29 2.08 13.47
N ARG A 52 1.73 2.44 14.63
CA ARG A 52 1.10 3.75 14.86
C ARG A 52 2.09 4.92 14.72
N ASP A 53 3.35 4.67 15.03
CA ASP A 53 4.47 5.60 15.00
C ASP A 53 5.33 5.48 13.73
N ALA A 54 4.88 4.71 12.74
CA ALA A 54 5.67 4.46 11.55
C ALA A 54 5.80 5.70 10.63
N LEU A 55 4.89 6.66 10.77
CA LEU A 55 4.84 7.88 9.96
C LEU A 55 4.46 9.09 10.82
N GLU A 56 4.96 10.25 10.41
CA GLU A 56 4.57 11.56 10.95
C GLU A 56 3.50 12.22 10.06
N PRO A 57 2.59 13.03 10.62
CA PRO A 57 1.62 13.79 9.83
C PRO A 57 2.29 14.65 8.75
N GLY A 58 1.75 14.60 7.53
CA GLY A 58 2.28 15.32 6.37
C GLY A 58 3.45 14.62 5.66
N GLN A 59 3.92 13.47 6.15
CA GLN A 59 4.92 12.69 5.43
C GLN A 59 4.36 12.21 4.08
N LYS A 60 5.18 12.40 3.05
CA LYS A 60 4.88 11.99 1.68
C LYS A 60 5.32 10.56 1.45
N VAL A 61 4.42 9.73 0.94
CA VAL A 61 4.64 8.29 0.80
C VAL A 61 4.23 7.78 -0.57
N VAL A 62 4.92 6.73 -1.03
CA VAL A 62 4.56 5.96 -2.23
C VAL A 62 4.21 4.54 -1.81
N VAL A 63 3.08 4.02 -2.29
CA VAL A 63 2.65 2.64 -2.03
C VAL A 63 3.18 1.74 -3.14
N VAL A 64 3.87 0.67 -2.76
CA VAL A 64 4.50 -0.27 -3.71
C VAL A 64 3.99 -1.68 -3.48
N ASP A 65 3.57 -2.34 -4.56
CA ASP A 65 3.21 -3.76 -4.59
C ASP A 65 3.68 -4.45 -5.89
N ASP A 66 3.53 -5.76 -6.00
CA ASP A 66 3.88 -6.49 -7.23
C ASP A 66 2.79 -6.39 -8.31
N LEU A 67 1.51 -6.48 -7.92
CA LEU A 67 0.39 -6.64 -8.84
C LEU A 67 -0.81 -5.79 -8.46
N LEU A 68 -1.30 -4.96 -9.40
CA LEU A 68 -2.61 -4.35 -9.30
C LEU A 68 -3.68 -5.23 -9.97
N ALA A 69 -4.52 -5.89 -9.16
CA ALA A 69 -5.70 -6.61 -9.64
C ALA A 69 -6.97 -5.74 -9.52
N THR A 70 -7.82 -6.01 -8.51
CA THR A 70 -9.07 -5.25 -8.30
C THR A 70 -8.88 -3.92 -7.57
N GLY A 71 -7.65 -3.59 -7.15
CA GLY A 71 -7.30 -2.36 -6.41
C GLY A 71 -7.65 -2.34 -4.92
N GLY A 72 -8.32 -3.37 -4.38
CA GLY A 72 -8.83 -3.36 -3.00
C GLY A 72 -7.74 -3.19 -1.94
N THR A 73 -6.68 -3.99 -2.00
CA THR A 73 -5.57 -3.95 -1.03
C THR A 73 -4.85 -2.60 -1.03
N MET A 74 -4.55 -2.08 -2.22
CA MET A 74 -3.82 -0.83 -2.38
C MET A 74 -4.65 0.38 -1.95
N ARG A 75 -5.95 0.37 -2.25
CA ARG A 75 -6.91 1.35 -1.73
C ARG A 75 -6.99 1.33 -0.20
N ALA A 76 -7.08 0.15 0.39
CA ALA A 76 -7.10 0.00 1.85
C ALA A 76 -5.81 0.51 2.50
N ALA A 77 -4.66 0.30 1.83
CA ALA A 77 -3.40 0.89 2.26
C ALA A 77 -3.43 2.42 2.20
N CYS A 78 -3.96 3.03 1.12
CA CYS A 78 -4.11 4.49 1.05
C CYS A 78 -4.99 5.06 2.17
N GLU A 79 -6.10 4.38 2.48
CA GLU A 79 -6.99 4.77 3.58
C GLU A 79 -6.30 4.63 4.94
N LEU A 80 -5.54 3.55 5.15
CA LEU A 80 -4.74 3.34 6.34
C LEU A 80 -3.69 4.45 6.55
N LEU A 81 -2.99 4.82 5.48
CA LEU A 81 -1.99 5.89 5.49
C LEU A 81 -2.62 7.26 5.75
N SER A 82 -3.83 7.48 5.22
CA SER A 82 -4.61 8.71 5.48
C SER A 82 -5.01 8.85 6.95
N GLN A 83 -5.24 7.74 7.68
CA GLN A 83 -5.49 7.77 9.14
C GLN A 83 -4.29 8.28 9.93
N LEU A 84 -3.07 8.05 9.42
CA LEU A 84 -1.82 8.60 9.97
C LEU A 84 -1.50 10.00 9.43
N GLN A 85 -2.42 10.60 8.67
CA GLN A 85 -2.25 11.92 8.05
C GLN A 85 -1.07 11.98 7.07
N ALA A 86 -0.68 10.84 6.49
CA ALA A 86 0.32 10.79 5.43
C ALA A 86 -0.28 11.20 4.08
N GLU A 87 0.52 11.87 3.25
CA GLU A 87 0.16 12.25 1.89
C GLU A 87 0.62 11.14 0.92
N VAL A 88 -0.34 10.37 0.38
CA VAL A 88 -0.02 9.34 -0.61
C VAL A 88 0.17 10.00 -1.99
N LEU A 89 1.42 10.07 -2.43
CA LEU A 89 1.77 10.72 -3.70
C LEU A 89 1.42 9.87 -4.92
N GLU A 90 1.67 8.57 -4.83
CA GLU A 90 1.49 7.64 -5.95
C GLU A 90 1.39 6.20 -5.43
N CYS A 91 0.72 5.37 -6.22
CA CYS A 91 0.70 3.92 -6.09
C CYS A 91 1.45 3.29 -7.27
N VAL A 92 2.33 2.33 -6.99
CA VAL A 92 3.20 1.69 -7.99
C VAL A 92 3.03 0.17 -7.93
N SER A 93 2.83 -0.47 -9.07
CA SER A 93 2.97 -1.93 -9.19
C SER A 93 3.86 -2.35 -10.37
N LEU A 94 4.39 -3.57 -10.30
CA LEU A 94 5.14 -4.12 -11.42
C LEU A 94 4.20 -4.51 -12.56
N VAL A 95 3.06 -5.15 -12.24
CA VAL A 95 2.07 -5.62 -13.21
C VAL A 95 0.70 -5.04 -12.88
N GLU A 96 -0.10 -4.70 -13.89
CA GLU A 96 -1.50 -4.32 -13.78
C GLU A 96 -2.38 -5.27 -14.59
N LEU A 97 -3.45 -5.79 -14.00
CA LEU A 97 -4.49 -6.51 -14.74
C LEU A 97 -5.53 -5.51 -15.25
N THR A 98 -5.27 -4.92 -16.41
CA THR A 98 -6.07 -3.84 -17.00
C THR A 98 -7.57 -4.19 -17.13
N SER A 99 -7.90 -5.46 -17.40
CA SER A 99 -9.28 -5.96 -17.49
C SER A 99 -10.09 -5.84 -16.20
N LEU A 100 -9.44 -5.75 -15.04
CA LEU A 100 -10.09 -5.63 -13.72
C LEU A 100 -10.33 -4.19 -13.28
N LYS A 101 -9.87 -3.20 -14.06
CA LYS A 101 -10.08 -1.76 -13.81
C LYS A 101 -9.67 -1.30 -12.40
N GLY A 102 -8.65 -1.93 -11.82
CA GLY A 102 -8.21 -1.67 -10.45
C GLY A 102 -7.85 -0.20 -10.19
N ARG A 103 -7.28 0.49 -11.18
CA ARG A 103 -6.85 1.90 -11.07
C ARG A 103 -8.00 2.85 -10.75
N GLU A 104 -9.22 2.54 -11.17
CA GLU A 104 -10.38 3.39 -10.94
C GLU A 104 -10.67 3.53 -9.43
N LYS A 105 -10.30 2.52 -8.62
CA LYS A 105 -10.46 2.58 -7.17
C LYS A 105 -9.40 3.41 -6.45
N LEU A 106 -8.29 3.69 -7.12
CA LEU A 106 -7.18 4.45 -6.54
C LEU A 106 -7.37 5.97 -6.71
N ALA A 107 -8.20 6.40 -7.64
CA ALA A 107 -8.52 7.81 -7.84
C ALA A 107 -8.96 8.49 -6.52
N PRO A 108 -8.45 9.69 -6.21
CA PRO A 108 -7.63 10.55 -7.06
C PRO A 108 -6.12 10.28 -7.02
N VAL A 109 -5.65 9.26 -6.29
CA VAL A 109 -4.20 8.96 -6.17
C VAL A 109 -3.67 8.49 -7.52
N PRO A 110 -2.57 9.08 -8.04
CA PRO A 110 -1.88 8.62 -9.24
C PRO A 110 -1.46 7.14 -9.13
N PHE A 111 -1.47 6.45 -10.26
CA PHE A 111 -1.06 5.05 -10.33
C PHE A 111 -0.15 4.80 -11.53
N PHE A 112 0.97 4.12 -11.29
CA PHE A 112 1.94 3.69 -12.30
C PHE A 112 2.11 2.16 -12.27
N SER A 113 2.12 1.54 -13.46
CA SER A 113 2.43 0.12 -13.68
C SER A 113 3.55 -0.03 -14.71
N LEU A 114 4.49 -0.94 -14.46
CA LEU A 114 5.56 -1.22 -15.43
C LEU A 114 5.07 -2.09 -16.60
N LEU A 115 4.19 -3.04 -16.31
CA LEU A 115 3.60 -4.00 -17.26
C LEU A 115 2.06 -4.01 -17.14
N GLN A 116 1.37 -4.26 -18.25
CA GLN A 116 -0.10 -4.16 -18.40
C GLN A 116 -0.69 -5.36 -19.13
#